data_AF-A0A1G2VLB2-F1
#
_entry.id   AF-A0A1G2VLB2-F1
#
_cell.length_a   1.000
_cell.length_b   1.000
_cell.length_c   1.000
_cell.angle_alpha   90.00
_cell.angle_beta   90.00
_cell.angle_gamma   90.00
#
_symmetry.space_group_name_H-M   'P 1'
#
loop_
_entity.id
_entity.type
_entity.pdbx_description
1 polymer ?
#
loop_
_entity_poly.entity_id
_entity_poly.type
_entity_poly.pdbx_seq_one_letter_code
_entity_poly.pdbx_strand_id
1 'polypeptide(L)'
;MNAPLVVIAVIIGIVILVYVVNNPPPIQMQGVVEVGKNQTGPTGANETPAPVTGVVEQSTPPSRPSAQTKTPPPSRPASPQKSPSASSPCEKPYINAFIGCYYTGTDLDEFKFSRIDAQINFDWGFNAPDERLFSDIFSVKWSGFFAFASDTYEFQATSDDGMRAYVDGKLILDKWFKQTPTLYRVQKHLSAGAHTVTVEYYEDGGGAVAKLSWMKANEAAKIAPPSLASDAVPPSGFQLKDLSPFYGKAWLSISGGWWYGSGFPSVEVGSRAASGESKLNITGWRIKSNRDEITVPQAVEIVYPGGVGAAQDIMLASNQFARIFLTGGSAGSQLGYNIRLNMCTGYLNETYGFDPALPVSCPRPSWSDDDHLPGYCQDYIAQISTCTTPQDMPLYIQNEEPCRNFINERFGYPVCFEQNRLRPNFLSDEWRVYVNRSSILDPLHDRVLLLDRNSLLVDMYTY
;
A
#
# COMPACT_ATOMS: atom_id res chain seq x y z
N MET A 1 31.06 -36.54 -23.39
CA MET A 1 31.59 -35.34 -24.07
C MET A 1 30.47 -34.32 -24.12
N ASN A 2 30.52 -33.13 -23.52
CA ASN A 2 31.59 -32.53 -22.70
C ASN A 2 30.96 -31.85 -21.47
N ALA A 3 31.71 -31.72 -20.37
CA ALA A 3 31.35 -30.81 -19.28
C ALA A 3 31.64 -29.35 -19.69
N PRO A 4 30.88 -28.36 -19.21
CA PRO A 4 31.19 -26.95 -19.46
C PRO A 4 32.48 -26.55 -18.73
N LEU A 5 33.42 -25.92 -19.43
CA LEU A 5 34.57 -25.28 -18.79
C LEU A 5 34.14 -23.98 -18.12
N VAL A 6 34.49 -23.82 -16.85
CA VAL A 6 34.51 -22.53 -16.16
C VAL A 6 35.93 -21.98 -16.24
N VAL A 7 36.13 -20.85 -16.89
CA VAL A 7 37.42 -20.15 -16.95
C VAL A 7 37.36 -18.96 -16.00
N ILE A 8 38.18 -19.00 -14.94
CA ILE A 8 38.29 -17.91 -13.97
C ILE A 8 39.46 -17.01 -14.37
N ALA A 9 39.18 -15.79 -14.78
CA ALA A 9 40.18 -14.75 -15.00
C ALA A 9 40.12 -13.75 -13.83
N VAL A 10 41.22 -13.61 -13.08
CA VAL A 10 41.31 -12.65 -11.97
C VAL A 10 42.16 -11.46 -12.40
N ILE A 11 41.51 -10.32 -12.63
CA ILE A 11 42.18 -9.02 -12.73
C ILE A 11 41.46 -8.05 -11.78
N ILE A 12 42.14 -7.73 -10.69
CA ILE A 12 41.88 -6.61 -9.76
C ILE A 12 40.40 -6.32 -9.46
N GLY A 13 39.82 -7.09 -8.53
CA GLY A 13 38.84 -6.54 -7.56
C GLY A 13 37.35 -6.72 -7.82
N ILE A 14 36.90 -7.22 -8.98
CA ILE A 14 35.47 -7.49 -9.24
C ILE A 14 35.27 -8.89 -9.81
N VAL A 15 34.30 -9.64 -9.28
CA VAL A 15 33.86 -10.94 -9.82
C VAL A 15 32.60 -10.72 -10.66
N ILE A 16 32.67 -11.02 -11.96
CA ILE A 16 31.52 -10.97 -12.88
C ILE A 16 31.24 -12.38 -13.40
N LEU A 17 30.03 -12.88 -13.15
CA LEU A 17 29.51 -14.11 -13.73
C LEU A 17 28.95 -13.82 -15.12
N VAL A 18 29.62 -14.33 -16.16
CA VAL A 18 29.15 -14.24 -17.56
C VAL A 18 28.62 -15.60 -17.99
N TYR A 19 27.31 -15.69 -18.25
CA TYR A 19 26.67 -16.87 -18.82
C TYR A 19 26.65 -16.76 -20.35
N VAL A 20 27.24 -17.74 -21.05
CA VAL A 20 27.20 -17.82 -22.51
C VAL A 20 25.97 -18.63 -22.94
N VAL A 21 24.99 -17.95 -23.52
CA VAL A 21 23.81 -18.59 -24.12
C VAL A 21 24.08 -18.86 -25.60
N ASN A 22 24.10 -20.14 -25.99
CA ASN A 22 24.25 -20.54 -27.39
C ASN A 22 22.90 -20.45 -28.12
N ASN A 23 22.73 -19.41 -28.95
CA ASN A 23 21.57 -19.32 -29.84
C ASN A 23 21.69 -20.30 -31.03
N PRO A 24 20.63 -21.02 -31.41
CA PRO A 24 20.60 -21.81 -32.64
C PRO A 24 20.54 -20.91 -33.91
N PRO A 25 21.01 -21.39 -35.08
CA PRO A 25 21.07 -20.60 -36.29
C PRO A 25 19.69 -20.41 -36.96
N PRO A 26 19.45 -19.28 -37.66
CA PRO A 26 18.19 -19.03 -38.37
C PRO A 26 18.10 -19.85 -39.67
N ILE A 27 16.87 -20.26 -40.02
CA ILE A 27 16.57 -20.99 -41.26
C ILE A 27 16.54 -20.01 -42.44
N GLN A 28 17.18 -20.39 -43.55
CA GLN A 28 17.13 -19.68 -44.83
C GLN A 28 15.97 -20.19 -45.69
N MET A 29 15.30 -19.27 -46.39
CA MET A 29 14.62 -19.58 -47.66
C MET A 29 15.00 -18.54 -48.71
N GLN A 30 15.26 -19.03 -49.92
CA GLN A 30 15.28 -18.22 -51.14
C GLN A 30 13.83 -17.77 -51.44
N GLY A 31 13.54 -16.64 -52.09
CA GLY A 31 14.35 -15.69 -52.87
C GLY A 31 13.69 -15.43 -54.24
N VAL A 32 13.97 -14.30 -54.91
CA VAL A 32 13.94 -14.09 -56.39
C VAL A 32 14.10 -12.59 -56.74
N VAL A 33 15.12 -12.28 -57.56
CA VAL A 33 15.27 -11.13 -58.52
C VAL A 33 14.96 -9.71 -58.00
N GLU A 34 15.95 -8.83 -57.71
CA GLU A 34 16.97 -8.18 -58.56
C GLU A 34 16.47 -7.22 -59.67
N VAL A 35 16.83 -5.93 -59.58
CA VAL A 35 17.71 -5.14 -60.50
C VAL A 35 18.02 -3.80 -59.78
N GLY A 36 19.24 -3.25 -59.70
CA GLY A 36 20.58 -3.78 -60.01
C GLY A 36 21.63 -2.67 -60.28
N LYS A 37 22.89 -2.89 -59.87
CA LYS A 37 24.14 -2.10 -60.20
C LYS A 37 24.25 -0.70 -59.57
N ASN A 38 25.42 -0.13 -59.22
CA ASN A 38 26.83 -0.60 -59.13
C ASN A 38 27.55 0.22 -58.01
N GLN A 39 28.48 -0.31 -57.21
CA GLN A 39 29.97 -0.27 -57.41
C GLN A 39 30.54 1.13 -57.78
N THR A 40 31.58 1.72 -57.16
CA THR A 40 32.66 1.26 -56.24
C THR A 40 33.05 2.32 -55.18
N GLY A 41 33.87 1.96 -54.17
CA GLY A 41 34.68 2.91 -53.37
C GLY A 41 36.07 3.15 -54.00
N PRO A 42 37.16 3.50 -53.25
CA PRO A 42 37.26 3.73 -51.79
C PRO A 42 38.21 4.92 -51.37
N THR A 43 38.60 4.99 -50.08
CA THR A 43 39.80 5.66 -49.50
C THR A 43 39.96 7.20 -49.53
N GLY A 44 40.73 7.73 -48.57
CA GLY A 44 41.28 9.11 -48.54
C GLY A 44 41.08 9.84 -47.20
N ALA A 45 42.10 10.57 -46.72
CA ALA A 45 42.04 11.36 -45.47
C ALA A 45 42.84 12.68 -45.60
N ASN A 46 42.41 13.72 -44.86
CA ASN A 46 43.02 15.06 -44.71
C ASN A 46 43.22 15.87 -46.03
N GLU A 47 43.05 17.19 -46.09
CA GLU A 47 43.69 18.23 -45.27
C GLU A 47 42.89 19.55 -45.09
N THR A 48 43.35 20.33 -44.11
CA THR A 48 43.02 21.70 -43.66
C THR A 48 43.50 22.83 -44.63
N PRO A 49 43.32 24.15 -44.33
CA PRO A 49 42.20 24.89 -43.70
C PRO A 49 41.90 26.27 -44.39
N ALA A 50 40.96 27.07 -43.85
CA ALA A 50 41.00 28.55 -43.94
C ALA A 50 40.32 29.22 -42.71
N PRO A 51 40.79 30.39 -42.18
CA PRO A 51 40.32 30.96 -40.90
C PRO A 51 39.75 32.40 -40.99
N VAL A 52 39.40 32.98 -39.81
CA VAL A 52 39.48 34.41 -39.34
C VAL A 52 38.48 34.57 -38.17
N THR A 53 38.85 34.55 -36.87
CA THR A 53 39.46 35.61 -36.00
C THR A 53 38.66 36.94 -35.95
N GLY A 54 38.36 37.60 -34.81
CA GLY A 54 38.87 37.51 -33.42
C GLY A 54 39.96 38.56 -33.13
N VAL A 55 40.10 39.20 -31.95
CA VAL A 55 39.30 39.16 -30.69
C VAL A 55 38.54 40.50 -30.46
N VAL A 56 38.77 41.49 -29.57
CA VAL A 56 39.65 41.84 -28.39
C VAL A 56 38.90 42.99 -27.63
N GLU A 57 39.12 43.48 -26.39
CA GLU A 57 40.00 43.22 -25.21
C GLU A 57 39.35 43.83 -23.92
N GLN A 58 40.07 44.00 -22.79
CA GLN A 58 39.63 44.71 -21.55
C GLN A 58 40.83 45.40 -20.83
N SER A 59 40.64 46.51 -20.08
CA SER A 59 41.42 46.82 -18.85
C SER A 59 41.00 48.09 -18.04
N THR A 60 40.84 47.86 -16.71
CA THR A 60 41.07 48.66 -15.46
C THR A 60 41.18 50.21 -15.35
N PRO A 61 40.94 50.81 -14.13
CA PRO A 61 40.75 52.26 -13.88
C PRO A 61 41.91 53.00 -13.16
N PRO A 62 41.83 54.33 -12.90
CA PRO A 62 41.88 54.81 -11.50
C PRO A 62 41.22 56.18 -11.10
N SER A 63 40.97 56.34 -9.79
CA SER A 63 40.95 57.60 -8.99
C SER A 63 39.76 58.59 -9.03
N ARG A 64 39.70 59.50 -8.04
CA ARG A 64 38.59 60.41 -7.63
C ARG A 64 39.20 61.75 -7.15
N PRO A 65 38.61 62.94 -7.40
CA PRO A 65 37.89 63.63 -6.31
C PRO A 65 36.69 64.54 -6.73
N SER A 66 35.93 64.97 -5.73
CA SER A 66 35.12 66.22 -5.62
C SER A 66 34.04 66.61 -6.66
N ALA A 67 32.79 66.44 -6.19
CA ALA A 67 31.51 67.04 -6.57
C ALA A 67 31.46 68.46 -7.20
N GLN A 68 30.42 68.69 -8.04
CA GLN A 68 29.40 69.72 -7.77
C GLN A 68 28.04 69.54 -8.49
N THR A 69 26.97 69.45 -7.70
CA THR A 69 25.57 69.94 -7.90
C THR A 69 24.69 69.63 -9.14
N LYS A 70 23.45 69.18 -8.83
CA LYS A 70 22.12 69.48 -9.44
C LYS A 70 21.68 68.78 -10.74
N THR A 71 21.01 67.63 -10.58
CA THR A 71 19.53 67.47 -10.77
C THR A 71 19.07 66.11 -10.21
N PRO A 72 17.80 65.95 -9.79
CA PRO A 72 17.29 64.64 -9.35
C PRO A 72 16.97 63.74 -10.58
N PRO A 73 17.39 62.47 -10.60
CA PRO A 73 17.01 61.52 -11.65
C PRO A 73 15.53 61.12 -11.52
N PRO A 74 14.88 60.69 -12.63
CA PRO A 74 13.48 60.25 -12.61
C PRO A 74 13.29 58.98 -11.77
N SER A 75 12.06 58.79 -11.28
CA SER A 75 11.68 57.60 -10.51
C SER A 75 11.89 56.31 -11.31
N ARG A 76 12.52 55.32 -10.66
CA ARG A 76 12.67 53.95 -11.17
C ARG A 76 11.30 53.41 -11.63
N PRO A 77 11.19 52.76 -12.80
CA PRO A 77 9.97 52.06 -13.19
C PRO A 77 9.53 51.10 -12.09
N ALA A 78 8.21 51.04 -11.84
CA ALA A 78 7.66 50.09 -10.87
C ALA A 78 8.04 48.66 -11.25
N SER A 79 8.35 47.82 -10.25
CA SER A 79 8.43 46.38 -10.47
C SER A 79 7.13 45.88 -11.10
N PRO A 80 7.15 44.91 -12.02
CA PRO A 80 5.94 44.38 -12.63
C PRO A 80 4.99 43.89 -11.52
N GLN A 81 3.84 44.55 -11.43
CA GLN A 81 2.84 44.27 -10.42
C GLN A 81 2.35 42.84 -10.63
N LYS A 82 2.44 42.00 -9.59
CA LYS A 82 2.17 40.56 -9.67
C LYS A 82 0.73 40.37 -10.15
N SER A 83 0.56 39.90 -11.38
CA SER A 83 -0.75 39.57 -11.96
C SER A 83 -1.51 38.65 -10.99
N PRO A 84 -2.86 38.74 -10.92
CA PRO A 84 -3.64 37.91 -10.02
C PRO A 84 -3.32 36.44 -10.28
N SER A 85 -2.88 35.74 -9.23
CA SER A 85 -2.54 34.32 -9.32
C SER A 85 -3.76 33.55 -9.82
N ALA A 86 -3.54 32.59 -10.71
CA ALA A 86 -4.51 31.51 -10.85
C ALA A 86 -4.70 30.86 -9.46
N SER A 87 -5.95 30.52 -9.13
CA SER A 87 -6.28 29.74 -7.93
C SER A 87 -5.49 28.44 -7.95
N SER A 88 -4.76 28.16 -6.87
CA SER A 88 -3.95 26.94 -6.79
C SER A 88 -4.89 25.71 -6.83
N PRO A 89 -4.54 24.59 -7.49
CA PRO A 89 -5.39 23.40 -7.52
C PRO A 89 -5.73 22.87 -6.11
N CYS A 90 -4.90 23.18 -5.11
CA CYS A 90 -5.07 22.87 -3.70
C CYS A 90 -6.24 23.59 -3.01
N GLU A 91 -6.80 24.64 -3.62
CA GLU A 91 -7.77 25.56 -3.01
C GLU A 91 -9.19 24.96 -2.93
N LYS A 92 -9.45 23.85 -3.62
CA LYS A 92 -10.73 23.12 -3.59
C LYS A 92 -10.55 21.74 -2.96
N PRO A 93 -10.96 21.52 -1.70
CA PRO A 93 -10.93 20.20 -1.07
C PRO A 93 -11.90 19.23 -1.77
N TYR A 94 -11.52 17.95 -1.83
CA TYR A 94 -12.35 16.88 -2.38
C TYR A 94 -13.22 16.25 -1.30
N ILE A 95 -14.40 15.73 -1.67
CA ILE A 95 -15.28 15.04 -0.73
C ILE A 95 -14.72 13.63 -0.47
N ASN A 96 -14.49 13.30 0.80
CA ASN A 96 -13.94 12.02 1.27
C ASN A 96 -12.57 11.63 0.68
N ALA A 97 -11.79 12.60 0.20
CA ALA A 97 -10.41 12.45 -0.26
C ALA A 97 -9.64 13.77 -0.09
N PHE A 98 -8.31 13.73 -0.18
CA PHE A 98 -7.47 14.92 -0.14
C PHE A 98 -7.00 15.31 -1.53
N ILE A 99 -6.98 16.60 -1.85
CA ILE A 99 -6.03 17.14 -2.85
C ILE A 99 -4.71 17.35 -2.14
N GLY A 100 -3.70 16.55 -2.48
CA GLY A 100 -2.33 16.68 -2.02
C GLY A 100 -1.52 17.54 -2.99
N CYS A 101 -0.91 18.59 -2.48
CA CYS A 101 -0.05 19.49 -3.22
C CYS A 101 1.38 19.41 -2.70
N TYR A 102 2.32 19.23 -3.61
CA TYR A 102 3.69 18.82 -3.34
C TYR A 102 4.67 19.93 -3.72
N TYR A 103 5.58 20.25 -2.80
CA TYR A 103 6.48 21.41 -2.85
C TYR A 103 7.92 20.97 -2.56
N THR A 104 8.90 21.65 -3.15
CA THR A 104 10.28 21.63 -2.62
C THR A 104 10.41 22.59 -1.45
N GLY A 105 11.39 22.37 -0.57
CA GLY A 105 11.58 23.15 0.64
C GLY A 105 10.70 22.66 1.79
N THR A 106 11.00 23.07 3.01
CA THR A 106 10.29 22.61 4.22
C THR A 106 9.11 23.49 4.62
N ASP A 107 9.01 24.73 4.11
CA ASP A 107 7.94 25.69 4.42
C ASP A 107 6.96 25.94 3.23
N LEU A 108 6.75 24.92 2.38
CA LEU A 108 5.85 24.94 1.20
C LEU A 108 6.28 25.90 0.07
N ASP A 109 7.60 25.99 -0.18
CA ASP A 109 8.21 27.07 -0.98
C ASP A 109 7.80 27.09 -2.46
N GLU A 110 8.05 26.01 -3.21
CA GLU A 110 7.83 25.96 -4.67
C GLU A 110 7.01 24.72 -5.07
N PHE A 111 5.76 24.96 -5.49
CA PHE A 111 4.84 23.94 -5.95
C PHE A 111 5.36 23.21 -7.20
N LYS A 112 5.41 21.87 -7.14
CA LYS A 112 5.83 21.01 -8.26
C LYS A 112 4.64 20.31 -8.92
N PHE A 113 3.72 19.74 -8.13
CA PHE A 113 2.53 19.06 -8.65
C PHE A 113 1.44 18.89 -7.59
N SER A 114 0.25 18.48 -8.03
CA SER A 114 -0.85 18.07 -7.17
C SER A 114 -1.46 16.73 -7.63
N ARG A 115 -1.88 15.88 -6.69
CA ARG A 115 -2.62 14.63 -6.97
C ARG A 115 -3.73 14.41 -5.94
N ILE A 116 -4.70 13.57 -6.26
CA ILE A 116 -5.74 13.16 -5.31
C ILE A 116 -5.21 11.99 -4.49
N ASP A 117 -5.09 12.15 -3.19
CA ASP A 117 -4.71 11.11 -2.24
C ASP A 117 -5.95 10.69 -1.44
N ALA A 118 -6.35 9.41 -1.53
CA ALA A 118 -7.56 8.93 -0.84
C ALA A 118 -7.44 8.98 0.69
N GLN A 119 -6.21 8.82 1.20
CA GLN A 119 -5.86 8.95 2.61
C GLN A 119 -4.42 9.48 2.75
N ILE A 120 -4.12 10.15 3.85
CA ILE A 120 -2.76 10.49 4.24
C ILE A 120 -2.23 9.29 5.04
N ASN A 121 -1.65 8.31 4.35
CA ASN A 121 -1.01 7.14 4.96
C ASN A 121 0.26 6.79 4.18
N PHE A 122 1.28 7.62 4.33
CA PHE A 122 2.53 7.52 3.60
C PHE A 122 3.70 7.10 4.49
N ASP A 123 4.55 6.27 3.93
CA ASP A 123 5.79 5.74 4.50
C ASP A 123 6.74 5.54 3.33
N TRP A 124 7.54 6.56 3.03
CA TRP A 124 8.41 6.57 1.85
C TRP A 124 9.80 6.00 2.15
N GLY A 125 10.13 5.78 3.44
CA GLY A 125 11.50 5.49 3.86
C GLY A 125 12.43 6.61 3.43
N PHE A 126 13.56 6.27 2.80
CA PHE A 126 14.57 7.23 2.31
C PHE A 126 14.29 7.75 0.88
N ASN A 127 13.01 7.82 0.47
CA ASN A 127 12.61 8.14 -0.91
C ASN A 127 11.69 9.37 -1.00
N ALA A 128 11.70 10.02 -2.15
CA ALA A 128 10.75 11.07 -2.50
C ALA A 128 9.33 10.51 -2.74
N PRO A 129 8.27 11.32 -2.58
CA PRO A 129 6.88 10.92 -2.91
C PRO A 129 6.58 10.84 -4.42
N ASP A 130 7.52 11.31 -5.26
CA ASP A 130 7.46 11.43 -6.72
C ASP A 130 8.85 11.85 -7.26
N GLU A 131 9.20 11.49 -8.50
CA GLU A 131 10.50 11.83 -9.13
C GLU A 131 10.76 13.35 -9.31
N ARG A 132 9.73 14.19 -9.21
CA ARG A 132 9.84 15.66 -9.29
C ARG A 132 10.29 16.31 -7.98
N LEU A 133 10.55 15.53 -6.94
CA LEU A 133 11.08 15.96 -5.65
C LEU A 133 12.36 15.19 -5.29
N PHE A 134 13.18 15.80 -4.42
CA PHE A 134 14.29 15.10 -3.77
C PHE A 134 13.76 14.25 -2.61
N SER A 135 14.53 13.25 -2.16
CA SER A 135 14.15 12.41 -0.99
C SER A 135 14.07 13.21 0.31
N ASP A 136 14.93 14.22 0.43
CA ASP A 136 14.97 15.16 1.56
C ASP A 136 14.51 16.56 1.10
N ILE A 137 14.16 17.44 2.04
CA ILE A 137 13.86 18.87 1.79
C ILE A 137 12.66 19.04 0.83
N PHE A 138 11.54 18.41 1.20
CA PHE A 138 10.25 18.57 0.52
C PHE A 138 9.11 18.81 1.52
N SER A 139 7.99 19.33 1.06
CA SER A 139 6.81 19.55 1.90
C SER A 139 5.51 19.33 1.12
N VAL A 140 4.43 19.04 1.85
CA VAL A 140 3.15 18.65 1.27
C VAL A 140 2.01 19.33 2.02
N LYS A 141 1.03 19.84 1.29
CA LYS A 141 -0.22 20.38 1.83
C LYS A 141 -1.40 19.60 1.27
N TRP A 142 -2.14 18.94 2.15
CA TRP A 142 -3.36 18.20 1.84
C TRP A 142 -4.60 18.96 2.28
N SER A 143 -5.66 18.96 1.47
CA SER A 143 -6.96 19.54 1.82
C SER A 143 -8.11 18.64 1.39
N GLY A 144 -9.03 18.32 2.29
CA GLY A 144 -10.16 17.43 2.04
C GLY A 144 -11.41 17.83 2.84
N PHE A 145 -12.57 17.32 2.43
CA PHE A 145 -13.88 17.66 2.98
C PHE A 145 -14.59 16.39 3.43
N PHE A 146 -14.84 16.26 4.73
CA PHE A 146 -15.28 14.99 5.33
C PHE A 146 -16.52 15.19 6.20
N ALA A 147 -17.44 14.22 6.19
CA ALA A 147 -18.63 14.24 7.02
C ALA A 147 -18.36 13.67 8.42
N PHE A 148 -18.76 14.39 9.46
CA PHE A 148 -18.64 13.99 10.86
C PHE A 148 -20.02 13.98 11.54
N ALA A 149 -20.16 13.15 12.57
CA ALA A 149 -21.27 13.24 13.51
C ALA A 149 -20.96 14.30 14.58
N SER A 150 -21.98 14.77 15.32
CA SER A 150 -21.75 15.67 16.46
C SER A 150 -21.16 14.86 17.63
N ASP A 151 -19.84 14.84 17.72
CA ASP A 151 -19.09 13.97 18.63
C ASP A 151 -17.68 14.53 18.88
N THR A 152 -16.98 13.97 19.87
CA THR A 152 -15.55 14.22 20.03
C THR A 152 -14.77 13.18 19.25
N TYR A 153 -13.89 13.62 18.34
CA TYR A 153 -13.02 12.75 17.57
C TYR A 153 -11.58 12.86 18.08
N GLU A 154 -10.86 11.74 18.12
CA GLU A 154 -9.41 11.73 18.28
C GLU A 154 -8.76 11.66 16.90
N PHE A 155 -7.96 12.65 16.56
CA PHE A 155 -7.07 12.65 15.41
C PHE A 155 -5.73 12.06 15.85
N GLN A 156 -5.26 11.06 15.11
CA GLN A 156 -3.99 10.37 15.32
C GLN A 156 -3.07 10.67 14.12
N ALA A 157 -1.94 11.32 14.38
CA ALA A 157 -1.01 11.80 13.36
C ALA A 157 0.41 11.29 13.63
N THR A 158 0.99 10.53 12.71
CA THR A 158 2.40 10.11 12.78
C THR A 158 3.21 10.89 11.76
N SER A 159 4.33 11.47 12.21
CA SER A 159 5.19 12.33 11.40
C SER A 159 6.67 12.03 11.61
N ASP A 160 7.41 12.00 10.51
CA ASP A 160 8.88 12.06 10.36
C ASP A 160 9.09 12.82 9.02
N ASP A 161 9.56 14.06 8.96
CA ASP A 161 9.78 15.03 10.04
C ASP A 161 8.48 15.71 10.56
N GLY A 162 8.12 16.89 10.07
CA GLY A 162 7.22 17.83 10.75
C GLY A 162 5.79 17.86 10.22
N MET A 163 4.80 18.13 11.08
CA MET A 163 3.38 18.17 10.65
C MET A 163 2.52 19.18 11.42
N ARG A 164 1.55 19.79 10.72
CA ARG A 164 0.41 20.53 11.29
C ARG A 164 -0.90 19.95 10.78
N ALA A 165 -1.94 20.00 11.62
CA ALA A 165 -3.30 19.62 11.22
C ALA A 165 -4.32 20.67 11.66
N TYR A 166 -5.30 20.93 10.81
CA TYR A 166 -6.35 21.93 10.98
C TYR A 166 -7.72 21.32 10.69
N VAL A 167 -8.76 21.74 11.42
CA VAL A 167 -10.15 21.49 11.05
C VAL A 167 -10.90 22.81 10.98
N ASP A 168 -11.59 23.04 9.86
CA ASP A 168 -12.25 24.31 9.50
C ASP A 168 -11.28 25.52 9.56
N GLY A 169 -10.02 25.30 9.17
CA GLY A 169 -8.94 26.29 9.28
C GLY A 169 -8.43 26.54 10.71
N LYS A 170 -9.06 25.97 11.75
CA LYS A 170 -8.54 26.03 13.12
C LYS A 170 -7.49 24.94 13.33
N LEU A 171 -6.27 25.37 13.63
CA LEU A 171 -5.15 24.51 14.05
C LEU A 171 -5.55 23.63 15.25
N ILE A 172 -5.35 22.32 15.11
CA ILE A 172 -5.55 21.31 16.17
C ILE A 172 -4.24 20.60 16.56
N LEU A 173 -3.26 20.51 15.65
CA LEU A 173 -1.94 19.95 15.91
C LEU A 173 -0.87 20.86 15.32
N ASP A 174 0.16 21.18 16.11
CA ASP A 174 1.35 21.91 15.65
C ASP A 174 2.61 21.19 16.13
N LYS A 175 3.31 20.56 15.18
CA LYS A 175 4.54 19.75 15.36
C LYS A 175 5.50 20.01 14.21
N TRP A 176 5.74 21.29 13.94
CA TRP A 176 6.62 21.79 12.89
C TRP A 176 8.08 21.88 13.36
N PHE A 177 8.70 20.72 13.62
CA PHE A 177 10.12 20.60 13.99
C PHE A 177 10.66 19.21 13.64
N LYS A 178 11.99 19.08 13.54
CA LYS A 178 12.69 17.85 13.16
C LYS A 178 12.52 16.75 14.21
N GLN A 179 12.05 15.55 13.82
CA GLN A 179 11.68 14.46 14.73
C GLN A 179 11.58 13.12 13.99
N THR A 180 12.09 12.03 14.59
CA THR A 180 11.86 10.65 14.14
C THR A 180 10.37 10.24 14.27
N PRO A 181 9.90 9.10 13.70
CA PRO A 181 8.47 8.81 13.52
C PRO A 181 7.66 8.85 14.83
N THR A 182 7.00 9.98 15.06
CA THR A 182 6.34 10.26 16.34
C THR A 182 4.83 10.35 16.16
N LEU A 183 4.10 9.55 16.94
CA LEU A 183 2.64 9.49 16.93
C LEU A 183 2.03 10.46 17.95
N TYR A 184 1.38 11.50 17.43
CA TYR A 184 0.59 12.48 18.18
C TYR A 184 -0.89 12.14 18.20
N ARG A 185 -1.55 12.55 19.28
CA ARG A 185 -3.01 12.43 19.47
C ARG A 185 -3.57 13.78 19.88
N VAL A 186 -4.67 14.21 19.26
CA VAL A 186 -5.45 15.36 19.72
C VAL A 186 -6.94 15.07 19.62
N GLN A 187 -7.67 15.40 20.69
CA GLN A 187 -9.12 15.29 20.71
C GLN A 187 -9.77 16.62 20.34
N LYS A 188 -10.74 16.56 19.43
CA LYS A 188 -11.42 17.70 18.83
C LYS A 188 -12.92 17.40 18.76
N HIS A 189 -13.72 18.21 19.45
CA HIS A 189 -15.17 18.18 19.28
C HIS A 189 -15.56 18.80 17.93
N LEU A 190 -16.47 18.13 17.23
CA LEU A 190 -17.01 18.51 15.93
C LEU A 190 -18.54 18.47 15.98
N SER A 191 -19.16 19.33 15.16
CA SER A 191 -20.60 19.32 14.92
C SER A 191 -21.00 18.20 13.95
N ALA A 192 -22.28 17.86 13.90
CA ALA A 192 -22.80 17.09 12.78
C ALA A 192 -22.76 17.95 11.51
N GLY A 193 -22.07 17.48 10.47
CA GLY A 193 -21.92 18.23 9.22
C GLY A 193 -20.68 17.83 8.42
N ALA A 194 -20.42 18.56 7.34
CA ALA A 194 -19.20 18.42 6.56
C ALA A 194 -18.18 19.49 6.97
N HIS A 195 -16.94 19.05 7.24
CA HIS A 195 -15.86 19.86 7.78
C HIS A 195 -14.63 19.79 6.87
N THR A 196 -13.87 20.89 6.79
CA THR A 196 -12.58 20.90 6.07
C THR A 196 -11.51 20.31 6.97
N VAL A 197 -10.78 19.31 6.50
CA VAL A 197 -9.54 18.82 7.13
C VAL A 197 -8.36 19.25 6.26
N THR A 198 -7.40 19.95 6.85
CA THR A 198 -6.16 20.37 6.17
C THR A 198 -4.97 19.87 6.95
N VAL A 199 -3.97 19.35 6.24
CA VAL A 199 -2.68 18.91 6.81
C VAL A 199 -1.56 19.60 6.05
N GLU A 200 -0.55 20.03 6.78
CA GLU A 200 0.73 20.48 6.24
C GLU A 200 1.81 19.55 6.81
N TYR A 201 2.78 19.15 6.00
CA TYR A 201 3.85 18.24 6.36
C TYR A 201 5.16 18.67 5.69
N TYR A 202 6.31 18.37 6.32
CA TYR A 202 7.62 18.49 5.69
C TYR A 202 8.57 17.35 6.05
N GLU A 203 9.51 17.11 5.15
CA GLU A 203 10.72 16.30 5.35
C GLU A 203 11.96 17.19 5.26
N ASP A 204 12.81 17.23 6.28
CA ASP A 204 14.09 17.96 6.26
C ASP A 204 15.27 17.04 5.91
N GLY A 205 15.20 15.76 6.25
CA GLY A 205 16.06 14.72 5.68
C GLY A 205 16.28 13.53 6.63
N GLY A 206 16.14 12.32 6.10
CA GLY A 206 16.08 11.10 6.90
C GLY A 206 15.09 10.07 6.35
N GLY A 207 14.11 9.69 7.18
CA GLY A 207 13.02 8.80 6.80
C GLY A 207 11.72 9.60 6.70
N ALA A 208 11.03 9.54 5.58
CA ALA A 208 9.83 10.35 5.37
C ALA A 208 8.55 9.56 5.67
N VAL A 209 7.81 9.96 6.70
CA VAL A 209 6.55 9.34 7.16
C VAL A 209 5.48 10.42 7.41
N ALA A 210 4.34 10.31 6.72
CA ALA A 210 3.21 11.22 6.88
C ALA A 210 1.89 10.44 6.94
N LYS A 211 1.31 10.29 8.14
CA LYS A 211 0.09 9.50 8.36
C LYS A 211 -0.90 10.28 9.23
N LEU A 212 -2.14 10.46 8.76
CA LEU A 212 -3.26 11.00 9.55
C LEU A 212 -4.46 10.04 9.50
N SER A 213 -5.04 9.79 10.66
CA SER A 213 -6.34 9.12 10.81
C SER A 213 -7.18 9.78 11.90
N TRP A 214 -8.47 9.46 11.97
CA TRP A 214 -9.33 9.84 13.08
C TRP A 214 -10.41 8.80 13.37
N MET A 215 -10.86 8.78 14.62
CA MET A 215 -11.91 7.91 15.14
C MET A 215 -12.67 8.66 16.25
N LYS A 216 -13.84 8.19 16.69
CA LYS A 216 -14.51 8.85 17.83
C LYS A 216 -13.67 8.66 19.10
N ALA A 217 -13.67 9.62 20.02
CA ALA A 217 -12.84 9.55 21.22
C ALA A 217 -13.25 8.41 22.18
N ASN A 218 -14.52 7.97 22.13
CA ASN A 218 -14.99 6.76 22.81
C ASN A 218 -14.58 5.45 22.10
N GLU A 219 -14.22 5.50 20.82
CA GLU A 219 -13.56 4.42 20.06
C GLU A 219 -12.04 4.45 20.29
N ALA A 220 -11.43 5.63 20.40
CA ALA A 220 -10.02 5.82 20.73
C ALA A 220 -9.69 5.35 22.16
N ALA A 221 -10.50 5.72 23.15
CA ALA A 221 -10.38 5.22 24.53
C ALA A 221 -10.61 3.69 24.63
N LYS A 222 -11.31 3.12 23.65
CA LYS A 222 -11.51 1.67 23.44
C LYS A 222 -10.30 0.99 22.77
N ILE A 223 -9.51 1.74 21.98
CA ILE A 223 -8.32 1.26 21.23
C ILE A 223 -7.01 1.54 21.98
N ALA A 224 -7.00 2.48 22.92
CA ALA A 224 -5.93 2.63 23.91
C ALA A 224 -5.71 1.29 24.66
N PRO A 225 -4.45 0.86 24.90
CA PRO A 225 -4.18 -0.43 25.54
C PRO A 225 -4.91 -0.55 26.89
N PRO A 226 -5.95 -1.40 27.01
CA PRO A 226 -6.80 -1.44 28.20
C PRO A 226 -5.97 -2.06 29.32
N SER A 227 -5.81 -1.35 30.44
CA SER A 227 -4.88 -1.71 31.53
C SER A 227 -4.81 -3.21 31.81
N LEU A 228 -3.60 -3.72 32.03
CA LEU A 228 -3.35 -5.12 32.39
C LEU A 228 -4.27 -5.52 33.55
N ALA A 229 -4.91 -6.68 33.44
CA ALA A 229 -5.81 -7.17 34.48
C ALA A 229 -5.04 -7.33 35.80
N SER A 230 -5.64 -6.91 36.92
CA SER A 230 -5.01 -6.97 38.26
C SER A 230 -4.55 -8.38 38.64
N ASP A 231 -5.24 -9.38 38.10
CA ASP A 231 -5.12 -10.78 38.47
C ASP A 231 -4.31 -11.58 37.43
N ALA A 232 -3.63 -10.89 36.49
CA ALA A 232 -2.85 -11.51 35.43
C ALA A 232 -1.61 -12.23 35.98
N VAL A 233 -1.61 -13.56 35.89
CA VAL A 233 -0.46 -14.41 36.28
C VAL A 233 0.57 -14.45 35.14
N PRO A 234 1.83 -14.00 35.35
CA PRO A 234 2.87 -14.08 34.34
C PRO A 234 3.27 -15.54 34.03
N PRO A 235 3.49 -15.90 32.76
CA PRO A 235 3.94 -17.23 32.37
C PRO A 235 5.44 -17.41 32.63
N SER A 236 5.90 -18.66 32.74
CA SER A 236 7.28 -19.02 33.12
C SER A 236 8.35 -18.25 32.34
N GLY A 237 9.17 -17.48 33.04
CA GLY A 237 10.24 -16.64 32.47
C GLY A 237 9.86 -15.19 32.16
N PHE A 238 8.61 -14.78 32.41
CA PHE A 238 8.15 -13.39 32.29
C PHE A 238 7.75 -12.83 33.67
N GLN A 239 7.80 -11.51 33.83
CA GLN A 239 7.31 -10.77 35.00
C GLN A 239 6.07 -9.94 34.61
N LEU A 240 5.30 -9.46 35.59
CA LEU A 240 4.08 -8.69 35.35
C LEU A 240 4.30 -7.44 34.46
N LYS A 241 5.46 -6.80 34.60
CA LYS A 241 5.89 -5.64 33.81
C LYS A 241 6.14 -5.95 32.32
N ASP A 242 6.38 -7.21 31.99
CA ASP A 242 6.72 -7.68 30.64
C ASP A 242 5.46 -8.07 29.86
N LEU A 243 4.28 -8.06 30.52
CA LEU A 243 2.99 -8.36 29.93
C LEU A 243 2.38 -7.12 29.27
N SER A 244 1.83 -7.30 28.08
CA SER A 244 1.05 -6.27 27.39
C SER A 244 -0.27 -6.04 28.13
N PRO A 245 -0.84 -4.82 28.10
CA PRO A 245 -2.23 -4.60 28.52
C PRO A 245 -3.25 -5.47 27.75
N PHE A 246 -2.87 -5.98 26.57
CA PHE A 246 -3.65 -6.94 25.79
C PHE A 246 -3.49 -8.42 26.23
N TYR A 247 -2.65 -8.71 27.24
CA TYR A 247 -2.43 -10.08 27.74
C TYR A 247 -3.73 -10.72 28.21
N GLY A 248 -4.01 -11.94 27.73
CA GLY A 248 -5.28 -12.63 27.97
C GLY A 248 -6.51 -12.03 27.27
N LYS A 249 -6.35 -11.01 26.42
CA LYS A 249 -7.42 -10.38 25.61
C LYS A 249 -7.28 -10.71 24.11
N ALA A 250 -6.12 -11.22 23.69
CA ALA A 250 -5.93 -11.90 22.41
C ALA A 250 -5.64 -13.39 22.64
N TRP A 251 -5.56 -14.16 21.56
CA TRP A 251 -5.02 -15.51 21.55
C TRP A 251 -4.06 -15.76 20.38
N LEU A 252 -3.05 -16.58 20.63
CA LEU A 252 -2.12 -17.12 19.63
C LEU A 252 -2.35 -18.63 19.47
N SER A 253 -2.50 -19.09 18.24
CA SER A 253 -2.47 -20.52 17.89
C SER A 253 -1.64 -20.76 16.63
N ILE A 254 -1.24 -21.99 16.40
CA ILE A 254 -0.49 -22.40 15.22
C ILE A 254 -1.22 -23.58 14.58
N SER A 255 -1.47 -23.49 13.27
CA SER A 255 -2.21 -24.49 12.50
C SER A 255 -1.55 -24.74 11.14
N GLY A 256 -1.55 -26.00 10.72
CA GLY A 256 -0.74 -26.48 9.59
C GLY A 256 0.67 -26.90 10.04
N GLY A 257 0.94 -28.19 10.02
CA GLY A 257 2.23 -28.77 10.39
C GLY A 257 2.75 -29.75 9.34
N TRP A 258 4.05 -29.70 9.07
CA TRP A 258 4.71 -30.43 7.98
C TRP A 258 4.58 -31.98 8.06
N TRP A 259 4.23 -32.55 9.22
CA TRP A 259 4.05 -33.99 9.46
C TRP A 259 2.98 -34.67 8.60
N TYR A 260 2.02 -33.91 8.06
CA TYR A 260 0.92 -34.45 7.27
C TYR A 260 0.90 -33.97 5.79
N GLY A 261 2.00 -33.35 5.33
CA GLY A 261 2.33 -33.27 3.89
C GLY A 261 1.39 -32.48 2.96
N SER A 262 0.44 -31.70 3.49
CA SER A 262 -0.63 -31.09 2.69
C SER A 262 -1.14 -29.72 3.18
N GLY A 263 -0.36 -29.00 4.00
CA GLY A 263 -0.75 -27.68 4.50
C GLY A 263 0.43 -26.75 4.75
N PHE A 264 0.23 -25.47 4.40
CA PHE A 264 1.17 -24.41 4.75
C PHE A 264 1.17 -24.15 6.26
N PRO A 265 2.33 -23.92 6.89
CA PRO A 265 2.36 -23.45 8.27
C PRO A 265 1.71 -22.07 8.37
N SER A 266 0.76 -21.93 9.30
CA SER A 266 0.05 -20.69 9.54
C SER A 266 -0.09 -20.38 11.02
N VAL A 267 -0.08 -19.10 11.35
CA VAL A 267 -0.29 -18.59 12.71
C VAL A 267 -1.66 -17.94 12.75
N GLU A 268 -2.46 -18.29 13.73
CA GLU A 268 -3.76 -17.67 13.97
C GLU A 268 -3.64 -16.72 15.17
N VAL A 269 -3.96 -15.44 14.96
CA VAL A 269 -4.05 -14.42 16.01
C VAL A 269 -5.50 -13.98 16.10
N GLY A 270 -6.15 -14.22 17.23
CA GLY A 270 -7.57 -13.90 17.42
C GLY A 270 -7.89 -13.07 18.66
N SER A 271 -9.09 -12.52 18.69
CA SER A 271 -9.60 -11.75 19.82
C SER A 271 -10.30 -12.65 20.83
N ARG A 272 -10.06 -12.40 22.13
CA ARG A 272 -10.87 -12.92 23.25
C ARG A 272 -11.89 -11.91 23.76
N ALA A 273 -11.99 -10.73 23.14
CA ALA A 273 -12.90 -9.66 23.56
C ALA A 273 -14.36 -10.12 23.53
N ALA A 274 -15.17 -9.67 24.48
CA ALA A 274 -16.59 -9.96 24.56
C ALA A 274 -17.40 -9.15 23.51
N SER A 275 -18.63 -9.60 23.21
CA SER A 275 -19.51 -8.89 22.27
C SER A 275 -19.87 -7.49 22.79
N GLY A 276 -19.57 -6.46 22.00
CA GLY A 276 -19.76 -5.04 22.35
C GLY A 276 -18.52 -4.33 22.92
N GLU A 277 -17.45 -5.06 23.24
CA GLU A 277 -16.15 -4.48 23.61
C GLU A 277 -15.47 -3.78 22.40
N SER A 278 -14.22 -3.36 22.57
CA SER A 278 -13.45 -2.74 21.50
C SER A 278 -12.93 -3.75 20.49
N LYS A 279 -12.80 -3.32 19.22
CA LYS A 279 -12.03 -4.09 18.24
C LYS A 279 -10.54 -4.02 18.61
N LEU A 280 -9.89 -5.18 18.66
CA LEU A 280 -8.47 -5.32 18.94
C LEU A 280 -7.65 -5.01 17.67
N ASN A 281 -6.78 -4.01 17.73
CA ASN A 281 -5.86 -3.69 16.65
C ASN A 281 -4.59 -4.55 16.76
N ILE A 282 -4.41 -5.49 15.82
CA ILE A 282 -3.25 -6.40 15.80
C ILE A 282 -2.18 -6.04 14.75
N THR A 283 -2.43 -5.07 13.87
CA THR A 283 -1.40 -4.61 12.92
C THR A 283 -0.21 -4.03 13.68
N GLY A 284 1.00 -4.26 13.19
CA GLY A 284 2.24 -3.85 13.86
C GLY A 284 2.63 -4.69 15.07
N TRP A 285 1.83 -5.68 15.47
CA TRP A 285 2.25 -6.69 16.45
C TRP A 285 3.26 -7.64 15.81
N ARG A 286 4.11 -8.28 16.63
CA ARG A 286 5.14 -9.21 16.17
C ARG A 286 4.86 -10.63 16.62
N ILE A 287 5.04 -11.57 15.70
CA ILE A 287 5.06 -13.01 15.96
C ILE A 287 6.52 -13.43 15.89
N LYS A 288 7.08 -13.83 17.04
CA LYS A 288 8.50 -14.13 17.21
C LYS A 288 8.69 -15.58 17.64
N SER A 289 9.57 -16.30 16.97
CA SER A 289 9.97 -17.67 17.33
C SER A 289 11.38 -17.70 17.94
N ASN A 290 11.94 -18.90 18.13
CA ASN A 290 13.36 -19.06 18.45
C ASN A 290 14.27 -18.80 17.23
N ARG A 291 13.72 -18.75 16.01
CA ARG A 291 14.48 -18.62 14.74
C ARG A 291 14.45 -17.21 14.16
N ASP A 292 13.28 -16.59 14.09
CA ASP A 292 13.02 -15.36 13.33
C ASP A 292 11.75 -14.65 13.86
N GLU A 293 11.41 -13.48 13.33
CA GLU A 293 10.16 -12.77 13.63
C GLU A 293 9.53 -12.12 12.40
N ILE A 294 8.20 -12.01 12.43
CA ILE A 294 7.40 -11.27 11.45
C ILE A 294 6.51 -10.24 12.14
N THR A 295 6.20 -9.16 11.44
CA THR A 295 5.24 -8.15 11.87
C THR A 295 3.91 -8.36 11.15
N VAL A 296 2.80 -8.28 11.87
CA VAL A 296 1.44 -8.35 11.30
C VAL A 296 1.20 -7.11 10.42
N PRO A 297 0.96 -7.26 9.11
CA PRO A 297 0.81 -6.15 8.17
C PRO A 297 -0.59 -5.50 8.24
N GLN A 298 -0.83 -4.55 7.34
CA GLN A 298 -2.18 -4.06 7.02
C GLN A 298 -2.89 -5.00 6.01
N ALA A 299 -4.21 -4.89 5.92
CA ALA A 299 -5.08 -5.65 5.02
C ALA A 299 -6.27 -4.81 4.53
N VAL A 300 -6.88 -5.22 3.42
CA VAL A 300 -8.08 -4.62 2.83
C VAL A 300 -9.33 -5.25 3.47
N GLU A 301 -10.18 -4.47 4.15
CA GLU A 301 -11.41 -5.00 4.79
C GLU A 301 -12.53 -5.32 3.77
N ILE A 302 -12.59 -4.58 2.66
CA ILE A 302 -13.57 -4.79 1.58
C ILE A 302 -12.85 -4.71 0.24
N VAL A 303 -12.74 -5.85 -0.45
CA VAL A 303 -12.28 -5.92 -1.85
C VAL A 303 -13.48 -5.57 -2.74
N TYR A 304 -13.48 -4.37 -3.34
CA TYR A 304 -14.55 -3.99 -4.27
C TYR A 304 -14.35 -4.68 -5.63
N PRO A 305 -15.43 -4.89 -6.42
CA PRO A 305 -15.33 -5.33 -7.81
C PRO A 305 -14.37 -4.42 -8.59
N GLY A 306 -13.45 -5.01 -9.36
CA GLY A 306 -12.32 -4.31 -9.98
C GLY A 306 -11.04 -4.26 -9.14
N GLY A 307 -11.03 -4.88 -7.94
CA GLY A 307 -9.81 -5.06 -7.14
C GLY A 307 -9.34 -3.82 -6.36
N VAL A 308 -10.20 -2.80 -6.24
CA VAL A 308 -9.90 -1.57 -5.50
C VAL A 308 -10.17 -1.78 -4.01
N GLY A 309 -9.21 -1.40 -3.17
CA GLY A 309 -9.35 -1.36 -1.73
C GLY A 309 -8.10 -0.78 -1.06
N ALA A 310 -8.27 0.04 -0.03
CA ALA A 310 -7.17 0.59 0.74
C ALA A 310 -6.73 -0.41 1.82
N ALA A 311 -5.42 -0.58 2.00
CA ALA A 311 -4.88 -1.31 3.14
C ALA A 311 -5.09 -0.48 4.42
N GLN A 312 -5.60 -1.13 5.46
CA GLN A 312 -5.92 -0.57 6.78
C GLN A 312 -5.44 -1.51 7.90
N ASP A 313 -5.45 -1.04 9.13
CA ASP A 313 -5.14 -1.86 10.30
C ASP A 313 -6.17 -3.00 10.48
N ILE A 314 -5.68 -4.17 10.88
CA ILE A 314 -6.49 -5.37 11.14
C ILE A 314 -7.15 -5.23 12.50
N MET A 315 -8.46 -4.96 12.48
CA MET A 315 -9.29 -4.68 13.65
C MET A 315 -10.21 -5.86 13.95
N LEU A 316 -9.86 -6.68 14.94
CA LEU A 316 -10.60 -7.90 15.32
C LEU A 316 -11.68 -7.61 16.37
N ALA A 317 -12.96 -7.77 16.03
CA ALA A 317 -14.04 -7.80 17.03
C ALA A 317 -14.05 -9.13 17.81
N SER A 318 -15.05 -9.33 18.68
CA SER A 318 -15.29 -10.59 19.39
C SER A 318 -15.30 -11.78 18.42
N ASN A 319 -14.59 -12.86 18.77
CA ASN A 319 -14.39 -14.08 17.97
C ASN A 319 -13.70 -13.92 16.60
N GLN A 320 -13.25 -12.73 16.22
CA GLN A 320 -12.55 -12.50 14.95
C GLN A 320 -11.06 -12.83 15.06
N PHE A 321 -10.47 -13.30 13.96
CA PHE A 321 -9.08 -13.73 13.90
C PHE A 321 -8.42 -13.43 12.56
N ALA A 322 -7.09 -13.34 12.56
CA ALA A 322 -6.26 -13.30 11.36
C ALA A 322 -5.49 -14.62 11.22
N ARG A 323 -5.67 -15.29 10.09
CA ARG A 323 -4.89 -16.45 9.65
C ARG A 323 -3.72 -15.95 8.80
N ILE A 324 -2.51 -16.16 9.30
CA ILE A 324 -1.26 -15.61 8.76
C ILE A 324 -0.44 -16.76 8.19
N PHE A 325 -0.46 -16.91 6.86
CA PHE A 325 0.27 -17.95 6.15
C PHE A 325 1.72 -17.57 5.88
N LEU A 326 2.63 -18.50 6.13
CA LEU A 326 4.08 -18.35 6.00
C LEU A 326 4.54 -18.96 4.67
N THR A 327 4.13 -18.34 3.57
CA THR A 327 4.08 -18.99 2.24
C THR A 327 5.40 -19.09 1.50
N GLY A 328 6.31 -18.14 1.70
CA GLY A 328 7.69 -18.18 1.21
C GLY A 328 7.88 -18.14 -0.31
N GLY A 329 8.17 -16.96 -0.84
CA GLY A 329 8.67 -16.74 -2.21
C GLY A 329 7.62 -16.82 -3.31
N SER A 330 7.01 -17.99 -3.48
CA SER A 330 6.20 -18.33 -4.67
C SER A 330 4.71 -18.53 -4.41
N ALA A 331 4.32 -18.82 -3.16
CA ALA A 331 2.92 -18.94 -2.75
C ALA A 331 2.43 -17.63 -2.11
N GLY A 332 1.17 -17.27 -2.31
CA GLY A 332 0.59 -16.00 -1.87
C GLY A 332 -0.70 -15.64 -2.61
N SER A 333 -1.14 -14.39 -2.50
CA SER A 333 -2.20 -13.84 -3.37
C SER A 333 -1.59 -12.98 -4.48
N GLN A 334 -2.03 -13.17 -5.73
CA GLN A 334 -1.63 -12.31 -6.84
C GLN A 334 -2.28 -10.91 -6.79
N LEU A 335 -3.16 -10.62 -5.81
CA LEU A 335 -3.63 -9.26 -5.53
C LEU A 335 -2.50 -8.33 -5.02
N GLY A 336 -1.42 -8.89 -4.47
CA GLY A 336 -0.35 -8.10 -3.85
C GLY A 336 -0.69 -7.49 -2.48
N TYR A 337 -1.88 -7.77 -1.93
CA TYR A 337 -2.32 -7.30 -0.62
C TYR A 337 -3.09 -8.37 0.17
N ASN A 338 -3.10 -8.23 1.50
CA ASN A 338 -3.86 -9.06 2.43
C ASN A 338 -5.34 -8.64 2.44
N ILE A 339 -6.26 -9.56 2.75
CA ILE A 339 -7.70 -9.31 2.67
C ILE A 339 -8.46 -9.81 3.90
N ARG A 340 -9.55 -9.13 4.27
CA ARG A 340 -10.62 -9.76 5.05
C ARG A 340 -11.46 -10.64 4.13
N LEU A 341 -11.84 -11.84 4.57
CA LEU A 341 -12.73 -12.68 3.79
C LEU A 341 -14.17 -12.15 3.85
N ASN A 342 -14.90 -12.32 2.75
CA ASN A 342 -16.35 -12.12 2.67
C ASN A 342 -16.99 -13.32 1.98
N MET A 343 -18.30 -13.49 2.09
CA MET A 343 -19.01 -14.68 1.58
C MET A 343 -18.88 -14.92 0.06
N CYS A 344 -18.38 -13.94 -0.72
CA CYS A 344 -18.12 -14.09 -2.15
C CYS A 344 -16.63 -14.31 -2.48
N THR A 345 -15.71 -14.16 -1.54
CA THR A 345 -14.25 -14.12 -1.83
C THR A 345 -13.69 -15.36 -2.52
N GLY A 346 -14.31 -16.54 -2.39
CA GLY A 346 -13.84 -17.74 -3.08
C GLY A 346 -13.80 -17.61 -4.61
N TYR A 347 -14.64 -16.76 -5.22
CA TYR A 347 -14.59 -16.45 -6.66
C TYR A 347 -13.25 -15.86 -7.09
N LEU A 348 -12.51 -15.21 -6.18
CA LEU A 348 -11.22 -14.58 -6.46
C LEU A 348 -10.09 -15.62 -6.67
N ASN A 349 -10.31 -16.89 -6.33
CA ASN A 349 -9.36 -17.98 -6.62
C ASN A 349 -9.06 -18.10 -8.12
N GLU A 350 -10.10 -18.02 -8.96
CA GLU A 350 -10.00 -18.24 -10.41
C GLU A 350 -9.18 -17.14 -11.10
N THR A 351 -9.19 -15.92 -10.56
CA THR A 351 -8.54 -14.74 -11.16
C THR A 351 -7.15 -14.45 -10.57
N TYR A 352 -6.92 -14.74 -9.28
CA TYR A 352 -5.72 -14.27 -8.55
C TYR A 352 -4.91 -15.39 -7.88
N GLY A 353 -5.16 -16.66 -8.22
CA GLY A 353 -4.24 -17.77 -7.96
C GLY A 353 -3.78 -17.90 -6.51
N PHE A 354 -4.68 -17.73 -5.54
CA PHE A 354 -4.35 -17.74 -4.12
C PHE A 354 -3.78 -19.10 -3.69
N ASP A 355 -2.59 -19.07 -3.07
CA ASP A 355 -1.97 -20.26 -2.50
C ASP A 355 -1.54 -20.03 -1.04
N PRO A 356 -2.15 -20.71 -0.05
CA PRO A 356 -3.29 -21.62 -0.18
C PRO A 356 -4.60 -20.91 -0.54
N ALA A 357 -5.47 -21.63 -1.24
CA ALA A 357 -6.73 -21.14 -1.84
C ALA A 357 -7.82 -20.72 -0.84
N LEU A 358 -8.63 -19.74 -1.25
CA LEU A 358 -9.74 -19.18 -0.47
C LEU A 358 -10.91 -20.17 -0.34
N PRO A 359 -11.74 -20.06 0.72
CA PRO A 359 -12.89 -20.95 0.93
C PRO A 359 -13.92 -20.86 -0.21
N VAL A 360 -14.30 -22.00 -0.79
CA VAL A 360 -15.21 -22.10 -1.95
C VAL A 360 -16.70 -22.15 -1.57
N SER A 361 -17.08 -21.60 -0.42
CA SER A 361 -18.43 -21.66 0.17
C SER A 361 -19.31 -20.46 -0.18
N CYS A 362 -19.32 -20.02 -1.44
CA CYS A 362 -20.11 -18.86 -1.87
C CYS A 362 -21.63 -19.14 -1.88
N PRO A 363 -22.48 -18.12 -1.65
CA PRO A 363 -23.90 -18.20 -1.97
C PRO A 363 -24.13 -18.65 -3.42
N ARG A 364 -25.11 -19.54 -3.62
CA ARG A 364 -25.69 -19.78 -4.95
C ARG A 364 -26.68 -18.65 -5.30
N PRO A 365 -26.88 -18.34 -6.59
CA PRO A 365 -27.95 -17.44 -7.04
C PRO A 365 -29.34 -17.91 -6.57
N SER A 366 -30.31 -16.99 -6.56
CA SER A 366 -31.72 -17.33 -6.34
C SER A 366 -32.31 -17.97 -7.60
N TRP A 367 -32.99 -19.10 -7.42
CA TRP A 367 -33.69 -19.84 -8.49
C TRP A 367 -35.10 -19.27 -8.78
N SER A 368 -35.46 -18.14 -8.14
CA SER A 368 -36.79 -17.51 -8.20
C SER A 368 -37.18 -16.97 -9.57
N ASP A 369 -36.23 -16.91 -10.50
CA ASP A 369 -36.37 -16.24 -11.80
C ASP A 369 -36.36 -17.27 -12.96
N ASP A 370 -36.17 -18.56 -12.66
CA ASP A 370 -35.72 -19.59 -13.62
C ASP A 370 -36.83 -20.28 -14.43
N ASP A 371 -38.11 -20.04 -14.09
CA ASP A 371 -39.29 -20.70 -14.69
C ASP A 371 -39.40 -20.57 -16.24
N HIS A 372 -38.56 -19.73 -16.85
CA HIS A 372 -38.52 -19.46 -18.29
C HIS A 372 -37.26 -20.03 -19.00
N LEU A 373 -36.31 -20.62 -18.27
CA LEU A 373 -35.08 -21.18 -18.85
C LEU A 373 -35.31 -22.61 -19.39
N PRO A 374 -34.71 -23.00 -20.53
CA PRO A 374 -34.77 -24.38 -21.02
C PRO A 374 -34.21 -25.38 -20.01
N GLY A 375 -34.79 -26.58 -19.91
CA GLY A 375 -34.37 -27.59 -18.92
C GLY A 375 -32.87 -27.93 -18.95
N TYR A 376 -32.28 -28.04 -20.15
CA TYR A 376 -30.84 -28.29 -20.30
C TYR A 376 -29.95 -27.13 -19.79
N CYS A 377 -30.49 -25.91 -19.72
CA CYS A 377 -29.83 -24.78 -19.09
C CYS A 377 -29.88 -24.91 -17.56
N GLN A 378 -31.05 -25.27 -17.01
CA GLN A 378 -31.22 -25.52 -15.58
C GLN A 378 -30.29 -26.66 -15.10
N ASP A 379 -30.20 -27.74 -15.87
CA ASP A 379 -29.27 -28.87 -15.65
C ASP A 379 -27.81 -28.40 -15.63
N TYR A 380 -27.41 -27.51 -16.54
CA TYR A 380 -26.06 -26.95 -16.57
C TYR A 380 -25.80 -26.02 -15.37
N ILE A 381 -26.73 -25.13 -15.04
CA ILE A 381 -26.65 -24.22 -13.89
C ILE A 381 -26.52 -25.00 -12.57
N ALA A 382 -27.26 -26.11 -12.42
CA ALA A 382 -27.19 -26.97 -11.24
C ALA A 382 -25.80 -27.62 -11.02
N GLN A 383 -25.06 -27.85 -12.11
CA GLN A 383 -23.71 -28.41 -12.11
C GLN A 383 -22.61 -27.37 -11.81
N ILE A 384 -22.93 -26.05 -11.82
CA ILE A 384 -21.94 -25.03 -11.48
C ILE A 384 -21.62 -25.08 -9.97
N SER A 385 -20.33 -25.22 -9.66
CA SER A 385 -19.78 -25.17 -8.31
C SER A 385 -19.99 -23.80 -7.66
N THR A 386 -20.13 -23.77 -6.32
CA THR A 386 -20.08 -22.50 -5.58
C THR A 386 -18.71 -21.85 -5.76
N CYS A 387 -18.71 -20.53 -5.93
CA CYS A 387 -17.52 -19.73 -6.26
C CYS A 387 -16.91 -19.97 -7.66
N THR A 388 -17.62 -20.56 -8.62
CA THR A 388 -17.13 -20.73 -10.00
C THR A 388 -17.79 -19.78 -10.99
N THR A 389 -16.98 -19.13 -11.82
CA THR A 389 -17.40 -18.20 -12.88
C THR A 389 -17.22 -18.85 -14.25
N PRO A 390 -18.27 -19.34 -14.92
CA PRO A 390 -18.13 -20.08 -16.18
C PRO A 390 -17.53 -19.23 -17.31
N GLN A 391 -16.25 -19.45 -17.64
CA GLN A 391 -15.60 -18.83 -18.79
C GLN A 391 -15.87 -19.65 -20.06
N ASP A 392 -15.45 -20.92 -20.07
CA ASP A 392 -15.57 -21.82 -21.23
C ASP A 392 -16.92 -22.58 -21.23
N MET A 393 -18.02 -21.84 -21.36
CA MET A 393 -19.36 -22.43 -21.51
C MET A 393 -19.45 -23.32 -22.77
N PRO A 394 -20.15 -24.48 -22.75
CA PRO A 394 -20.36 -25.30 -23.95
C PRO A 394 -21.12 -24.55 -25.06
N LEU A 395 -20.86 -24.88 -26.33
CA LEU A 395 -21.47 -24.18 -27.48
C LEU A 395 -23.02 -24.14 -27.44
N TYR A 396 -23.69 -25.16 -26.89
CA TYR A 396 -25.15 -25.16 -26.76
C TYR A 396 -25.64 -24.16 -25.71
N ILE A 397 -24.85 -23.88 -24.66
CA ILE A 397 -25.10 -22.79 -23.71
C ILE A 397 -24.75 -21.44 -24.34
N GLN A 398 -23.63 -21.32 -25.05
CA GLN A 398 -23.22 -20.07 -25.70
C GLN A 398 -24.25 -19.56 -26.73
N ASN A 399 -24.91 -20.47 -27.44
CA ASN A 399 -25.92 -20.14 -28.45
C ASN A 399 -27.31 -19.83 -27.85
N GLU A 400 -27.63 -20.32 -26.66
CA GLU A 400 -28.90 -20.07 -25.98
C GLU A 400 -28.83 -18.74 -25.21
N GLU A 401 -29.33 -17.67 -25.84
CA GLU A 401 -29.22 -16.31 -25.30
C GLU A 401 -29.80 -16.14 -23.87
N PRO A 402 -31.03 -16.58 -23.55
CA PRO A 402 -31.55 -16.51 -22.17
C PRO A 402 -30.65 -17.19 -21.15
N CYS A 403 -30.09 -18.36 -21.49
CA CYS A 403 -29.22 -19.14 -20.61
C CYS A 403 -27.88 -18.44 -20.37
N ARG A 404 -27.19 -18.05 -21.46
CA ARG A 404 -25.90 -17.37 -21.42
C ARG A 404 -26.01 -16.03 -20.68
N ASN A 405 -27.07 -15.25 -20.94
CA ASN A 405 -27.28 -13.97 -20.29
C ASN A 405 -27.55 -14.17 -18.78
N PHE A 406 -28.40 -15.14 -18.40
CA PHE A 406 -28.61 -15.48 -16.99
C PHE A 406 -27.30 -15.84 -16.27
N ILE A 407 -26.47 -16.71 -16.86
CA ILE A 407 -25.19 -17.11 -16.25
C ILE A 407 -24.28 -15.88 -16.02
N ASN A 408 -24.14 -15.03 -17.04
CA ASN A 408 -23.34 -13.80 -16.97
C ASN A 408 -23.90 -12.76 -15.97
N GLU A 409 -25.22 -12.74 -15.75
CA GLU A 409 -25.92 -11.81 -14.83
C GLU A 409 -26.12 -12.36 -13.41
N ARG A 410 -25.71 -13.60 -13.13
CA ARG A 410 -25.93 -14.28 -11.83
C ARG A 410 -24.67 -14.86 -11.19
N PHE A 411 -23.63 -15.19 -11.96
CA PHE A 411 -22.38 -15.78 -11.43
C PHE A 411 -21.22 -14.79 -11.37
N GLY A 412 -20.19 -15.13 -10.59
CA GLY A 412 -18.95 -14.36 -10.45
C GLY A 412 -18.93 -13.38 -9.27
N TYR A 413 -17.72 -12.90 -8.93
CA TYR A 413 -17.50 -12.02 -7.77
C TYR A 413 -18.34 -10.73 -7.78
N PRO A 414 -18.44 -9.94 -8.88
CA PRO A 414 -19.14 -8.66 -8.86
C PRO A 414 -20.63 -8.79 -8.54
N VAL A 415 -21.29 -9.80 -9.11
CA VAL A 415 -22.71 -10.06 -8.92
C VAL A 415 -22.98 -10.55 -7.49
N CYS A 416 -22.19 -11.52 -7.02
CA CYS A 416 -22.28 -11.99 -5.65
C CYS A 416 -22.05 -10.85 -4.64
N PHE A 417 -21.06 -9.98 -4.89
CA PHE A 417 -20.76 -8.82 -4.05
C PHE A 417 -21.96 -7.87 -3.94
N GLU A 418 -22.51 -7.39 -5.06
CA GLU A 418 -23.63 -6.42 -5.04
C GLU A 418 -24.90 -7.01 -4.43
N GLN A 419 -25.23 -8.28 -4.70
CA GLN A 419 -26.39 -8.95 -4.11
C GLN A 419 -26.29 -9.18 -2.60
N ASN A 420 -25.08 -9.21 -2.02
CA ASN A 420 -24.86 -9.68 -0.65
C ASN A 420 -24.15 -8.68 0.28
N ARG A 421 -23.55 -7.60 -0.22
CA ARG A 421 -22.78 -6.63 0.58
C ARG A 421 -23.54 -5.92 1.70
N LEU A 422 -24.87 -5.96 1.67
CA LEU A 422 -25.74 -5.40 2.71
C LEU A 422 -26.21 -6.44 3.76
N ARG A 423 -25.82 -7.71 3.64
CA ARG A 423 -26.16 -8.74 4.63
C ARG A 423 -25.33 -8.57 5.91
N PRO A 424 -25.91 -8.72 7.12
CA PRO A 424 -25.16 -8.60 8.38
C PRO A 424 -23.95 -9.55 8.51
N ASN A 425 -23.98 -10.70 7.84
CA ASN A 425 -22.92 -11.70 7.81
C ASN A 425 -22.10 -11.68 6.50
N PHE A 426 -22.09 -10.57 5.76
CA PHE A 426 -21.35 -10.47 4.50
C PHE A 426 -19.84 -10.66 4.67
N LEU A 427 -19.25 -9.96 5.64
CA LEU A 427 -17.86 -10.13 6.03
C LEU A 427 -17.71 -11.35 6.94
N SER A 428 -16.70 -12.16 6.67
CA SER A 428 -16.29 -13.27 7.52
C SER A 428 -15.55 -12.77 8.76
N ASP A 429 -15.46 -13.61 9.79
CA ASP A 429 -14.63 -13.37 10.97
C ASP A 429 -13.14 -13.69 10.75
N GLU A 430 -12.78 -14.34 9.63
CA GLU A 430 -11.39 -14.58 9.19
C GLU A 430 -10.84 -13.41 8.35
N TRP A 431 -9.73 -12.84 8.82
CA TRP A 431 -8.79 -12.08 8.00
C TRP A 431 -7.69 -13.01 7.48
N ARG A 432 -7.27 -12.82 6.23
CA ARG A 432 -6.32 -13.70 5.56
C ARG A 432 -5.09 -12.93 5.11
N VAL A 433 -3.96 -13.31 5.71
CA VAL A 433 -2.67 -12.63 5.58
C VAL A 433 -1.67 -13.59 4.97
N TYR A 434 -0.89 -13.10 4.00
CA TYR A 434 0.13 -13.86 3.29
C TYR A 434 1.48 -13.17 3.51
N VAL A 435 2.41 -13.85 4.20
CA VAL A 435 3.73 -13.30 4.51
C VAL A 435 4.79 -14.04 3.71
N ASN A 436 5.58 -13.28 2.95
CA ASN A 436 6.72 -13.77 2.17
C ASN A 436 7.93 -14.11 3.08
N ARG A 437 7.72 -15.00 4.05
CA ARG A 437 8.71 -15.57 4.98
C ARG A 437 8.31 -17.01 5.27
N SER A 438 9.04 -17.98 4.72
CA SER A 438 8.94 -19.38 5.11
C SER A 438 9.84 -19.68 6.31
N SER A 439 9.66 -20.85 6.94
CA SER A 439 10.59 -21.45 7.91
C SER A 439 10.82 -20.73 9.26
N ILE A 440 10.10 -19.64 9.56
CA ILE A 440 10.22 -18.99 10.89
C ILE A 440 9.84 -19.93 12.04
N LEU A 441 8.99 -20.94 11.78
CA LEU A 441 8.52 -21.90 12.78
C LEU A 441 9.33 -23.20 12.81
N ASP A 442 9.60 -23.68 14.01
CA ASP A 442 10.06 -25.04 14.37
C ASP A 442 8.96 -25.79 15.16
N PRO A 443 8.03 -26.50 14.49
CA PRO A 443 6.86 -27.05 15.18
C PRO A 443 7.10 -28.29 16.07
N LEU A 444 8.32 -28.47 16.58
CA LEU A 444 8.66 -29.41 17.67
C LEU A 444 9.50 -28.77 18.78
N HIS A 445 10.09 -27.59 18.55
CA HIS A 445 11.06 -26.98 19.48
C HIS A 445 10.83 -25.48 19.72
N ASP A 446 9.86 -24.86 19.05
CA ASP A 446 9.61 -23.43 19.20
C ASP A 446 8.85 -23.05 20.47
N ARG A 447 9.23 -21.89 20.99
CA ARG A 447 8.37 -21.03 21.81
C ARG A 447 8.02 -19.81 20.96
N VAL A 448 6.76 -19.71 20.54
CA VAL A 448 6.29 -18.59 19.72
C VAL A 448 5.60 -17.56 20.61
N LEU A 449 6.05 -16.31 20.53
CA LEU A 449 5.56 -15.19 21.30
C LEU A 449 4.75 -14.26 20.39
N LEU A 450 3.57 -13.87 20.86
CA LEU A 450 2.83 -12.73 20.30
C LEU A 450 3.17 -11.49 21.12
N LEU A 451 3.79 -10.50 20.49
CA LEU A 451 4.26 -9.27 21.11
C LEU A 451 3.53 -8.06 20.54
N ASP A 452 3.15 -7.09 21.38
CA ASP A 452 2.54 -5.85 20.91
C ASP A 452 3.56 -4.88 20.26
N ARG A 453 3.07 -3.72 19.80
CA ARG A 453 3.89 -2.66 19.19
C ARG A 453 5.02 -2.14 20.11
N ASN A 454 4.91 -2.34 21.43
CA ASN A 454 5.90 -1.95 22.43
C ASN A 454 6.83 -3.11 22.83
N SER A 455 6.71 -4.28 22.20
CA SER A 455 7.41 -5.53 22.53
C SER A 455 6.94 -6.25 23.80
N LEU A 456 5.80 -5.88 24.37
CA LEU A 456 5.25 -6.55 25.55
C LEU A 456 4.46 -7.81 25.17
N LEU A 457 4.48 -8.82 26.02
CA LEU A 457 3.88 -10.14 25.76
C LEU A 457 2.35 -10.08 25.77
N VAL A 458 1.71 -10.47 24.67
CA VAL A 458 0.25 -10.60 24.55
C VAL A 458 -0.22 -12.05 24.78
N ASP A 459 0.44 -13.02 24.17
CA ASP A 459 0.19 -14.45 24.37
C ASP A 459 1.42 -15.27 23.94
N MET A 460 1.46 -16.56 24.25
CA MET A 460 2.48 -17.46 23.71
C MET A 460 1.94 -18.86 23.39
N TYR A 461 2.57 -19.48 22.40
CA TYR A 461 2.41 -20.88 22.06
C TYR A 461 3.73 -21.61 22.35
N THR A 462 3.65 -22.82 22.90
CA THR A 462 4.79 -23.75 23.06
C THR A 462 4.27 -25.14 22.71
N TYR A 463 5.08 -25.93 22.02
CA TYR A 463 4.76 -27.30 21.61
C TYR A 463 4.91 -28.31 22.76
#